data_AF-K1SDR3-F1
#
_entry.id   AF-K1SDR3-F1
#
_cell.length_a   1.000
_cell.length_b   1.000
_cell.length_c   1.000
_cell.angle_alpha   90.00
_cell.angle_beta   90.00
_cell.angle_gamma   90.00
#
_symmetry.space_group_name_H-M   'P 1'
#
loop_
_entity.id
_entity.type
_entity.pdbx_description
1 polymer ?
#
loop_
_entity_poly.entity_id
_entity_poly.type
_entity_poly.pdbx_seq_one_letter_code
_entity_poly.pdbx_strand_id
1 'polypeptide(L)' 'MPADHVRYLCGQDAAGYAENVNLYTAGHGLRSITRGSAPESELLAALGLDSDRYFLALAQTVGR' A
#
# COMPACT_ATOMS: atom_id res chain seq x y z
N MET A 1 1.99 -17.86 -13.39
CA MET A 1 2.08 -16.45 -13.83
C MET A 1 3.42 -15.90 -13.38
N PRO A 2 4.16 -15.15 -14.20
CA PRO A 2 5.45 -14.57 -13.79
C PRO A 2 5.27 -13.69 -12.55
N ALA A 3 6.24 -13.72 -11.62
CA ALA A 3 6.17 -12.96 -10.36
C ALA A 3 5.95 -11.46 -10.61
N ASP A 4 6.60 -10.90 -11.63
CA ASP A 4 6.45 -9.49 -12.00
C ASP A 4 5.03 -9.15 -12.47
N HIS A 5 4.36 -10.09 -13.15
CA HIS A 5 2.98 -9.90 -13.59
C HIS A 5 2.01 -9.94 -12.41
N VAL A 6 2.26 -10.81 -11.41
CA VAL A 6 1.50 -10.81 -10.14
C VAL A 6 1.66 -9.46 -9.44
N ARG A 7 2.91 -8.99 -9.28
CA ARG A 7 3.21 -7.72 -8.61
C ARG A 7 2.58 -6.53 -9.34
N TYR A 8 2.60 -6.55 -10.67
CA TYR A 8 1.94 -5.54 -11.50
C TYR A 8 0.44 -5.45 -11.23
N LEU A 9 -0.27 -6.60 -11.23
CA LEU A 9 -1.71 -6.64 -10.94
C LEU A 9 -2.02 -6.22 -9.50
N CYS A 10 -1.26 -6.72 -8.53
CA CYS A 10 -1.40 -6.31 -7.13
C CYS A 10 -1.19 -4.79 -6.95
N GLY A 11 -0.28 -4.18 -7.72
CA GLY A 11 -0.08 -2.73 -7.72
C GLY A 11 -1.31 -1.97 -8.22
N GLN A 12 -2.01 -2.48 -9.24
CA GLN A 12 -3.27 -1.89 -9.72
C GLN A 12 -4.38 -1.99 -8.67
N ASP A 13 -4.55 -3.16 -8.04
CA ASP A 13 -5.53 -3.36 -6.99
C ASP A 13 -5.25 -2.42 -5.80
N ALA A 14 -3.98 -2.34 -5.38
CA ALA A 14 -3.56 -1.46 -4.31
C ALA A 14 -3.86 0.01 -4.64
N ALA A 15 -3.59 0.47 -5.87
CA ALA A 15 -3.93 1.83 -6.30
C ALA A 15 -5.44 2.10 -6.24
N GLY A 16 -6.27 1.13 -6.63
CA GLY A 16 -7.72 1.21 -6.48
C GLY A 16 -8.16 1.36 -5.02
N TYR A 17 -7.57 0.59 -4.10
CA TYR A 17 -7.83 0.74 -2.66
C TYR A 17 -7.36 2.09 -2.12
N ALA A 18 -6.19 2.57 -2.53
CA ALA A 18 -5.68 3.87 -2.10
C ALA A 18 -6.60 5.02 -2.52
N GLU A 19 -7.23 4.94 -3.69
CA GLU A 19 -8.18 5.96 -4.12
C GLU A 19 -9.46 5.97 -3.28
N ASN A 20 -9.97 4.81 -2.88
CA ASN A 20 -11.11 4.75 -1.97
C ASN A 20 -10.80 5.42 -0.62
N VAL A 21 -9.57 5.27 -0.10
CA VAL A 21 -9.13 5.96 1.11
C VAL A 21 -9.01 7.47 0.87
N ASN A 22 -8.53 7.91 -0.29
CA ASN A 22 -8.49 9.34 -0.64
C ASN A 22 -9.90 9.95 -0.59
N LEU A 23 -10.87 9.31 -1.24
CA LEU A 23 -12.27 9.75 -1.23
C LEU A 23 -12.87 9.75 0.18
N TYR A 24 -12.61 8.70 0.96
CA TYR A 24 -13.05 8.64 2.36
C TYR A 24 -12.47 9.80 3.17
N THR A 25 -11.16 10.03 3.11
CA THR A 25 -10.50 11.08 3.89
C THR A 25 -10.99 12.48 3.52
N ALA A 26 -11.19 12.75 2.23
CA ALA A 26 -11.75 14.02 1.75
C ALA A 26 -13.14 14.29 2.33
N GLY A 27 -13.99 13.27 2.45
CA GLY A 27 -15.32 13.38 3.05
C GLY A 27 -15.35 13.51 4.59
N HIS A 28 -14.23 13.24 5.26
CA HIS A 28 -14.16 13.18 6.73
C HIS A 28 -13.20 14.21 7.35
N GLY A 29 -12.75 15.21 6.58
CA GLY A 29 -11.81 16.23 7.07
C GLY A 29 -10.44 15.66 7.45
N LEU A 30 -10.06 14.55 6.81
CA LEU A 30 -8.75 13.93 6.94
C LEU A 30 -7.95 14.15 5.65
N ARG A 31 -6.65 13.92 5.74
CA ARG A 31 -5.71 13.92 4.62
C ARG A 31 -5.09 12.54 4.49
N SER A 32 -4.90 12.13 3.24
CA SER A 32 -4.24 10.89 2.86
C SER A 32 -2.98 11.20 2.06
N ILE A 33 -1.90 10.46 2.31
CA ILE A 33 -0.66 10.52 1.52
C ILE A 33 -0.30 9.10 1.08
N THR A 34 -0.35 8.87 -0.23
CA THR A 34 0.08 7.62 -0.88
C THR A 34 1.58 7.67 -1.18
N ARG A 35 2.30 6.60 -0.85
CA ARG A 35 3.73 6.42 -1.12
C ARG A 35 3.93 5.11 -1.86
N GLY A 36 4.58 5.19 -3.03
CA GLY A 36 4.98 4.03 -3.83
C GLY A 36 6.30 3.39 -3.38
N SER A 37 6.96 3.95 -2.36
CA SER A 37 8.22 3.42 -1.83
C SER A 37 8.27 3.51 -0.30
N ALA A 38 8.91 2.52 0.31
CA ALA A 38 9.30 2.49 1.71
C ALA A 38 10.43 1.45 1.91
N PRO A 39 11.08 1.42 3.08
CA PRO A 39 11.99 0.34 3.45
C PRO A 39 11.18 -0.97 3.67
N GLU A 40 11.00 -1.76 2.60
CA GLU A 40 10.11 -2.92 2.59
C GLU A 40 10.46 -3.94 3.67
N SER A 41 11.73 -4.33 3.78
CA SER A 41 12.18 -5.32 4.75
C SER A 41 11.91 -4.91 6.20
N GLU A 42 12.22 -3.65 6.54
CA GLU A 42 11.96 -3.10 7.87
C GLU A 42 10.46 -3.01 8.16
N LEU A 43 9.66 -2.61 7.16
CA LEU A 43 8.21 -2.52 7.28
C LEU A 43 7.58 -3.90 7.48
N LEU A 44 7.96 -4.90 6.69
CA LEU A 44 7.45 -6.26 6.85
C LEU A 44 7.86 -6.84 8.21
N ALA A 45 9.10 -6.61 8.65
CA ALA A 45 9.55 -7.02 9.98
C ALA A 45 8.75 -6.35 11.11
N ALA A 46 8.51 -5.03 11.01
CA ALA A 46 7.73 -4.29 11.99
C ALA A 46 6.26 -4.75 12.07
N LEU A 47 5.70 -5.24 10.96
CA LEU A 47 4.34 -5.79 10.87
C LEU A 47 4.27 -7.29 11.18
N GLY A 48 5.41 -7.96 11.42
CA GLY A 48 5.47 -9.41 11.64
C GLY A 48 5.09 -10.24 10.40
N LEU A 49 5.32 -9.71 9.20
CA LEU A 49 4.99 -10.36 7.92
C LEU A 49 6.19 -11.10 7.35
N ASP A 50 5.94 -12.30 6.83
CA ASP A 50 6.93 -13.16 6.17
C ASP A 50 7.28 -12.62 4.77
N SER A 51 8.55 -12.26 4.56
CA SER A 51 9.04 -11.70 3.28
C SER A 51 8.99 -12.68 2.11
N ASP A 52 8.90 -13.99 2.36
CA ASP A 52 8.74 -14.98 1.29
C ASP A 52 7.29 -15.05 0.78
N ARG A 53 6.35 -14.44 1.51
CA ARG A 53 4.91 -14.45 1.20
C ARG A 53 4.35 -13.08 0.85
N TYR A 54 4.91 -12.02 1.43
CA TYR A 54 4.40 -10.66 1.33
C TYR A 54 5.44 -9.73 0.71
N PHE A 55 4.94 -8.71 0.01
CA PHE A 55 5.73 -7.60 -0.50
C PHE A 55 4.93 -6.30 -0.31
N LEU A 56 5.61 -5.16 -0.37
CA LEU A 56 4.99 -3.86 -0.30
C LEU A 56 4.51 -3.40 -1.68
N ALA A 57 3.20 -3.35 -1.88
CA ALA A 57 2.63 -2.74 -3.09
C ALA A 57 2.59 -1.21 -2.99
N LEU A 58 2.11 -0.67 -1.88
CA LEU A 58 2.14 0.76 -1.53
C LEU A 58 1.94 0.95 -0.03
N ALA A 59 2.27 2.15 0.46
CA ALA A 59 1.90 2.59 1.80
C ALA A 59 1.01 3.84 1.72
N GLN A 60 0.03 3.95 2.62
CA GLN A 60 -0.82 5.12 2.72
C GLN A 60 -0.97 5.54 4.18
N THR A 61 -0.72 6.82 4.45
CA THR A 61 -0.86 7.40 5.80
C THR A 61 -2.07 8.32 5.83
N VAL A 62 -2.87 8.23 6.88
CA VAL A 62 -4.08 9.03 7.09
C VAL A 62 -3.94 9.84 8.38
N GLY A 63 -4.27 11.13 8.34
CA GLY A 63 -4.19 12.03 9.50
C GLY A 63 -5.02 13.30 9.32
N ARG A 64 -5.03 14.19 10.32
CA ARG A 64 -5.66 15.53 10.20
C ARG A 64 -4.68 16.54 9.60
#